data_AF-A0A2W5SQ77-F1
#
_entry.id   AF-A0A2W5SQ77-F1
#
_cell.length_a   1.000
_cell.length_b   1.000
_cell.length_c   1.000
_cell.angle_alpha   90.00
_cell.angle_beta   90.00
_cell.angle_gamma   90.00
#
_symmetry.space_group_name_H-M   'P 1'
#
loop_
_entity.id
_entity.type
_entity.pdbx_description
1 polymer ?
#
loop_
_entity_poly.entity_id
_entity_poly.type
_entity_poly.pdbx_seq_one_letter_code
_entity_poly.pdbx_strand_id
1 'polypeptide(L)' 'GAGELTALWYVCEEWDHEWGGETVFFDEHRDVRAAVSPRPGRLVVFDGEILHAGRPPNRNCHAARFTLAVKLEPVKA' A
#
# COMPACT_ATOMS: atom_id res chain seq x y z
N GLY A 1 15.17 -2.19 6.03
CA GLY A 1 15.64 -0.95 6.65
C GLY A 1 16.20 -0.05 5.59
N ALA A 2 17.34 -0.40 4.99
CA ALA A 2 17.86 0.20 3.77
C ALA A 2 18.14 -0.92 2.75
N GLY A 3 17.72 -0.75 1.50
CA GLY A 3 17.88 -1.77 0.45
C GLY A 3 16.96 -3.00 0.57
N GLU A 4 15.94 -2.94 1.43
CA GLU A 4 14.89 -3.98 1.56
C GLU A 4 13.63 -3.57 0.79
N LEU A 5 12.93 -4.55 0.23
CA LEU A 5 11.63 -4.33 -0.40
C LEU A 5 10.49 -4.64 0.58
N THR A 6 9.37 -3.93 0.41
CA THR A 6 8.11 -4.30 1.05
C THR A 6 7.13 -4.76 -0.01
N ALA A 7 6.56 -5.94 0.18
CA ALA A 7 5.43 -6.43 -0.59
C ALA A 7 4.15 -6.24 0.23
N LEU A 8 3.25 -5.38 -0.24
CA LEU A 8 1.96 -5.11 0.38
C LEU A 8 0.84 -5.71 -0.48
N TRP A 9 0.16 -6.72 0.07
CA TRP A 9 -0.93 -7.41 -0.59
C TRP A 9 -2.26 -6.99 0.01
N TYR A 10 -3.17 -6.50 -0.84
CA TYR A 10 -4.55 -6.20 -0.46
C TYR A 10 -5.39 -7.47 -0.47
N VAL A 11 -5.69 -7.97 0.72
CA VAL A 11 -6.46 -9.20 0.98
C VAL A 11 -7.90 -8.85 1.32
N CYS A 12 -8.58 -8.20 0.37
CA CYS A 12 -10.00 -7.87 0.41
C CYS A 12 -10.75 -8.59 -0.71
N GLU A 13 -12.05 -8.82 -0.53
CA GLU A 13 -12.92 -9.49 -1.51
C GLU A 13 -13.40 -8.52 -2.59
N GLU A 14 -13.67 -7.27 -2.21
CA GLU A 14 -14.13 -6.19 -3.09
C GLU A 14 -13.48 -4.86 -2.72
N TRP A 15 -13.40 -3.95 -3.69
CA TRP A 15 -13.05 -2.56 -3.42
C TRP A 15 -13.63 -1.61 -4.45
N ASP A 16 -14.52 -0.73 -4.01
CA ASP A 16 -15.00 0.39 -4.82
C ASP A 16 -14.00 1.56 -4.77
N HIS A 17 -13.72 2.16 -5.91
CA HIS A 17 -12.89 3.36 -6.00
C HIS A 17 -13.46 4.56 -5.21
N GLU A 18 -14.77 4.63 -5.02
CA GLU A 18 -15.40 5.71 -4.24
C GLU A 18 -15.16 5.58 -2.73
N TRP A 19 -14.68 4.44 -2.25
CA TRP A 19 -14.42 4.20 -0.82
C TRP A 19 -13.11 4.84 -0.33
N GLY A 20 -12.22 5.26 -1.24
CA GLY A 20 -10.87 5.72 -0.91
C GLY A 20 -9.98 4.59 -0.40
N GLY A 21 -9.19 4.84 0.65
CA GLY A 21 -8.38 3.82 1.31
C GLY A 21 -7.06 3.48 0.60
N GLU A 22 -6.56 4.38 -0.25
CA GLU A 22 -5.34 4.18 -1.01
C GLU A 22 -4.12 4.04 -0.10
N THR A 23 -3.14 3.26 -0.54
CA THR A 23 -1.76 3.50 -0.09
C THR A 23 -1.18 4.59 -0.97
N VAL A 24 -0.76 5.70 -0.36
CA VAL A 24 -0.12 6.82 -1.05
C VAL A 24 1.39 6.78 -0.83
N PHE A 25 2.13 7.18 -1.86
CA PHE A 25 3.58 7.29 -1.89
C PHE A 25 3.95 8.74 -2.17
N PHE A 26 4.92 9.25 -1.43
CA PHE A 26 5.29 10.66 -1.45
C PHE A 26 6.63 10.88 -2.15
N ASP A 27 6.79 12.04 -2.78
CA ASP A 27 8.09 12.52 -3.24
C ASP A 27 8.88 13.23 -2.12
N GLU A 28 10.03 13.78 -2.48
CA GLU A 28 10.94 14.50 -1.58
C GLU A 28 10.31 15.77 -0.98
N HIS A 29 9.32 16.36 -1.65
CA HIS A 29 8.57 17.52 -1.16
C HIS A 29 7.37 17.15 -0.30
N ARG A 30 7.15 15.85 -0.08
CA ARG A 30 5.99 15.28 0.63
C ARG A 30 4.68 15.47 -0.12
N ASP A 31 4.73 15.68 -1.43
CA ASP A 31 3.56 15.64 -2.28
C ASP A 31 3.29 14.18 -2.71
N VAL A 32 2.00 13.85 -2.89
CA VAL A 32 1.63 12.50 -3.31
C VAL A 32 2.07 12.30 -4.76
N ARG A 33 3.01 11.40 -4.97
CA ARG A 33 3.57 11.06 -6.29
C ARG A 33 2.86 9.88 -6.95
N ALA A 34 2.32 8.98 -6.14
CA ALA A 34 1.52 7.84 -6.58
C ALA A 34 0.50 7.44 -5.51
N ALA A 35 -0.64 6.90 -5.96
CA ALA A 35 -1.66 6.33 -5.09
C ALA A 35 -2.09 4.97 -5.64
N VAL A 36 -2.22 3.99 -4.76
CA VAL A 36 -2.66 2.65 -5.13
C VAL A 36 -3.94 2.30 -4.39
N SER A 37 -5.01 2.09 -5.16
CA SER A 37 -6.27 1.58 -4.63
C SER A 37 -6.11 0.13 -4.15
N PRO A 38 -6.72 -0.25 -3.02
CA PRO A 38 -6.59 -1.58 -2.43
C PRO A 38 -7.51 -2.59 -3.14
N ARG A 39 -7.29 -2.83 -4.44
CA ARG A 39 -8.11 -3.78 -5.21
C ARG A 39 -7.87 -5.23 -4.74
N PRO A 40 -8.90 -6.09 -4.79
CA PRO A 40 -8.77 -7.51 -4.46
C PRO A 40 -7.59 -8.17 -5.18
N GLY A 41 -6.74 -8.86 -4.42
CA GLY A 41 -5.61 -9.60 -4.97
C GLY A 41 -4.42 -8.74 -5.41
N ARG A 42 -4.49 -7.41 -5.33
CA ARG A 42 -3.41 -6.54 -5.79
C ARG A 42 -2.20 -6.62 -4.87
N LEU A 43 -1.03 -6.85 -5.46
CA LEU A 43 0.27 -6.78 -4.81
C LEU A 43 1.00 -5.50 -5.24
N VAL A 44 1.52 -4.75 -4.28
CA VAL A 44 2.43 -3.62 -4.53
C VAL A 44 3.78 -3.96 -3.92
N VAL A 45 4.83 -3.90 -4.72
CA VAL A 45 6.20 -4.04 -4.24
C VAL A 45 6.88 -2.68 -4.37
N PHE A 46 7.50 -2.22 -3.30
CA PHE A 46 8.12 -0.91 -3.24
C PHE A 46 9.35 -0.92 -2.33
N ASP A 47 10.22 0.08 -2.52
CA ASP A 47 11.35 0.33 -1.63
C ASP A 47 10.87 0.55 -0.20
N GLY A 48 11.35 -0.24 0.77
CA GLY A 48 10.93 -0.13 2.16
C GLY A 48 11.16 1.25 2.79
N GLU A 49 12.02 2.09 2.23
CA GLU A 49 12.35 3.44 2.70
C GLU A 49 11.48 4.54 2.10
N ILE A 50 10.75 4.27 1.01
CA ILE A 50 9.88 5.30 0.41
C ILE A 50 8.88 5.81 1.44
N LEU A 51 8.68 7.12 1.53
CA LEU A 51 7.65 7.65 2.42
C LEU A 51 6.28 7.24 1.88
N HIS A 52 5.49 6.56 2.70
CA HIS A 52 4.17 6.07 2.32
C HIS A 52 3.19 6.07 3.49
N ALA A 53 1.90 6.08 3.19
CA ALA A 53 0.84 5.98 4.19
C ALA A 53 -0.37 5.22 3.64
N GLY A 54 -0.95 4.33 4.44
CA GLY A 54 -2.30 3.83 4.20
C GLY A 54 -3.32 4.86 4.64
N ARG A 55 -4.15 5.37 3.72
CA ARG A 55 -5.27 6.25 4.09
C ARG A 55 -6.44 5.41 4.60
N PRO A 56 -7.23 5.94 5.56
CA PRO A 56 -8.45 5.27 5.97
C PRO A 56 -9.46 5.28 4.80
N PRO A 57 -10.28 4.23 4.64
CA PRO A 57 -11.46 4.33 3.81
C PRO A 57 -12.43 5.36 4.40
N ASN A 58 -13.33 5.88 3.57
CA ASN A 58 -14.36 6.83 4.02
C ASN A 58 -15.58 6.12 4.64
N ARG A 59 -16.54 6.92 5.10
CA ARG A 59 -17.75 6.44 5.81
C ARG A 59 -18.68 5.56 4.97
N ASN A 60 -18.57 5.59 3.65
CA ASN A 60 -19.40 4.80 2.74
C ASN A 60 -18.86 3.38 2.56
N CYS A 61 -17.64 3.11 3.04
CA CYS A 61 -17.05 1.79 3.03
C CYS A 61 -17.49 1.01 4.28
N HIS A 62 -18.23 -0.07 4.07
CA HIS A 62 -18.61 -1.00 5.13
C HIS A 62 -17.71 -2.25 5.18
N ALA A 63 -16.79 -2.39 4.22
CA ALA A 63 -15.82 -3.47 4.16
C ALA A 63 -14.57 -3.14 5.00
N ALA A 64 -13.93 -4.17 5.53
CA ALA A 64 -12.65 -4.03 6.21
C ALA A 64 -11.50 -3.90 5.21
N ARG A 65 -10.59 -2.95 5.46
CA ARG A 65 -9.37 -2.78 4.66
C ARG A 65 -8.23 -3.64 5.22
N PHE A 66 -8.17 -4.91 4.81
CA PHE A 66 -7.08 -5.80 5.21
C PHE A 66 -5.89 -5.77 4.25
N THR A 67 -4.68 -5.81 4.83
CA THR A 67 -3.42 -5.90 4.08
C THR A 67 -2.47 -6.87 4.76
N LEU A 68 -1.79 -7.69 3.96
CA LEU A 68 -0.63 -8.45 4.40
C LEU A 68 0.64 -7.72 3.94
N ALA A 69 1.50 -7.36 4.89
CA ALA A 69 2.80 -6.76 4.60
C ALA A 69 3.92 -7.78 4.83
N VAL A 70 4.76 -7.99 3.83
CA VAL A 70 5.93 -8.85 3.91
C VAL A 70 7.18 -8.00 3.65
N LYS A 71 8.13 -8.06 4.57
CA LYS A 71 9.45 -7.43 4.41
C LYS A 71 10.39 -8.44 3.74
N LEU A 72 11.03 -8.02 2.66
CA LEU A 72 11.87 -8.85 1.81
C LEU A 72 13.32 -8.37 1.92
N GLU A 73 14.17 -9.23 2.46
CA GLU A 73 15.61 -9.02 2.51
C GLU A 73 16.28 -9.66 1.28
N PRO A 74 17.25 -8.98 0.63
CA PRO A 74 18.06 -9.59 -0.41
C PRO A 74 18.84 -10.80 0.12
N VAL A 75 18.90 -11.88 -0.65
CA VAL A 75 19.80 -12.99 -0.36
C VAL A 75 21.23 -12.52 -0.61
N LYS A 76 22.10 -12.63 0.39
CA LYS A 76 23.54 -12.38 0.22
C LYS A 76 24.11 -13.47 -0.66
N ALA A 77 24.78 -13.07 -1.74
CA ALA A 77 25.53 -13.96 -2.63
C ALA A 77 26.78 -14.53 -1.93
#